data_AF-A0AAJ0B553-F1
#
_entry.id   AF-A0AAJ0B553-F1
#
_cell.length_a   1.000
_cell.length_b   1.000
_cell.length_c   1.000
_cell.angle_alpha   90.00
_cell.angle_beta   90.00
_cell.angle_gamma   90.00
#
_symmetry.space_group_name_H-M   'P 1'
#
loop_
_entity.id
_entity.type
_entity.pdbx_description
1 polymer ?
#
loop_
_entity_poly.entity_id
_entity_poly.type
_entity_poly.pdbx_seq_one_letter_code
_entity_poly.pdbx_strand_id
1 'polypeptide(L)'
;MLPGVEPFVRDRTTEVEGAGVTDPAFVAWLGRLRAVGNAPPYAPFVSAHQMGTCRMSSHAGAGVVDSRGRVWGTRGVYVADASVFPSASGVNPMVTTMGIADWIARGVAKELA
;
A
#
# COMPACT_ATOMS: atom_id res chain seq x y z
N MET A 1 19.12 -2.68 7.78
CA MET A 1 20.39 -3.19 7.22
C MET A 1 20.60 -4.60 7.72
N LEU A 2 21.15 -5.48 6.91
CA LEU A 2 21.55 -6.81 7.37
C LEU A 2 22.74 -6.68 8.32
N PRO A 3 22.72 -7.29 9.51
CA PRO A 3 23.85 -7.25 10.44
C PRO A 3 25.14 -7.72 9.77
N GLY A 4 26.23 -6.96 9.91
CA GLY A 4 27.54 -7.32 9.38
C GLY A 4 27.77 -7.06 7.90
N VAL A 5 26.83 -6.42 7.18
CA VAL A 5 27.02 -5.99 5.79
C VAL A 5 27.07 -4.47 5.72
N GLU A 6 28.26 -3.94 5.48
CA GLU A 6 28.43 -2.51 5.24
C GLU A 6 27.66 -2.07 3.97
N PRO A 7 26.99 -0.89 4.01
CA PRO A 7 26.36 -0.32 2.83
C PRO A 7 27.34 -0.19 1.67
N PHE A 8 26.85 -0.45 0.45
CA PHE A 8 27.60 -0.04 -0.73
C PHE A 8 27.59 1.49 -0.85
N VAL A 9 28.78 2.07 -0.76
CA VAL A 9 28.99 3.49 -1.02
C VAL A 9 29.68 3.60 -2.38
N ARG A 10 29.07 4.34 -3.31
CA ARG A 10 29.69 4.63 -4.60
C ARG A 10 30.86 5.58 -4.39
N ASP A 11 32.05 5.14 -4.80
CA ASP A 11 33.20 6.02 -4.93
C ASP A 11 33.07 6.79 -6.25
N ARG A 12 32.91 8.11 -6.15
CA ARG A 12 32.78 9.01 -7.30
C ARG A 12 34.09 9.22 -8.05
N THR A 13 35.21 8.72 -7.53
CA THR A 13 36.54 8.85 -8.14
C THR A 13 36.93 7.65 -8.99
N THR A 14 36.30 6.49 -8.76
CA THR A 14 36.55 5.24 -9.50
C THR A 14 35.32 4.77 -10.26
N GLU A 15 34.32 5.64 -10.42
CA GLU A 15 33.05 5.29 -11.06
C GLU A 15 33.28 5.05 -12.55
N VAL A 16 32.83 3.88 -13.02
CA VAL A 16 32.78 3.62 -14.46
C VAL A 16 31.54 4.31 -15.01
N GLU A 17 31.76 5.35 -15.80
CA GLU A 17 30.69 6.17 -16.37
C GLU A 17 29.70 5.28 -17.15
N GLY A 18 28.40 5.44 -16.83
CA GLY A 18 27.33 4.66 -17.46
C GLY A 18 27.12 3.23 -16.94
N ALA A 19 27.97 2.73 -16.04
CA ALA A 19 27.81 1.36 -15.52
C ALA A 19 26.56 1.18 -14.64
N GLY A 20 26.16 2.20 -13.87
CA GLY A 20 24.92 2.13 -13.07
C GLY A 20 24.85 0.85 -12.23
N VAL A 21 23.83 0.01 -12.45
CA VAL A 21 23.64 -1.26 -11.72
C VAL A 21 24.57 -2.40 -12.15
N THR A 22 25.35 -2.23 -13.23
CA THR A 22 26.34 -3.22 -13.71
C THR A 22 27.76 -2.92 -13.27
N ASP A 23 27.97 -1.88 -12.46
CA ASP A 23 29.26 -1.54 -11.87
C ASP A 23 29.91 -2.78 -11.20
N PRO A 24 31.16 -3.14 -11.53
CA PRO A 24 31.79 -4.35 -11.01
C PRO A 24 31.91 -4.38 -9.48
N ALA A 25 32.15 -3.23 -8.83
CA ALA A 25 32.22 -3.13 -7.38
C ALA A 25 30.83 -3.32 -6.75
N PHE A 26 29.78 -2.77 -7.38
CA PHE A 26 28.40 -2.99 -6.97
C PHE A 26 27.97 -4.46 -7.13
N VAL A 27 28.32 -5.10 -8.25
CA VAL A 27 28.03 -6.52 -8.50
C VAL A 27 28.76 -7.41 -7.49
N ALA A 28 30.02 -7.11 -7.17
CA ALA A 28 30.76 -7.83 -6.14
C ALA A 28 30.12 -7.67 -4.74
N TRP A 29 29.64 -6.46 -4.42
CA TRP A 29 28.89 -6.21 -3.19
C TRP A 29 27.56 -6.98 -3.16
N LEU A 30 26.80 -7.02 -4.26
CA LEU A 30 25.57 -7.82 -4.37
C LEU A 30 25.85 -9.31 -4.15
N GLY A 31 27.00 -9.82 -4.60
CA GLY A 31 27.44 -11.19 -4.32
C GLY A 31 27.58 -11.45 -2.82
N ARG A 32 28.22 -10.54 -2.08
CA ARG A 32 28.34 -10.64 -0.61
C ARG A 32 26.97 -10.56 0.08
N LEU A 33 26.12 -9.64 -0.35
CA LEU A 33 24.75 -9.49 0.18
C LEU A 33 23.94 -10.79 0.01
N ARG A 34 24.03 -11.42 -1.16
CA ARG A 34 23.36 -12.69 -1.45
C ARG A 34 23.91 -13.85 -0.62
N ALA A 35 25.23 -13.91 -0.42
CA ALA A 35 25.90 -14.95 0.37
C ALA A 35 25.55 -14.86 1.87
N VAL A 36 25.37 -13.65 2.40
CA VAL A 36 24.89 -13.42 3.77
C VAL A 36 23.44 -13.85 3.93
N GLY A 37 22.66 -13.75 2.86
CA GLY A 37 21.24 -14.08 2.86
C GLY A 37 20.41 -12.92 3.39
N ASN A 38 19.44 -12.49 2.59
CA ASN A 38 18.38 -11.58 3.02
C ASN A 38 17.08 -12.34 3.22
N ALA A 39 17.17 -13.60 3.68
CA ALA A 39 15.99 -14.32 4.12
C ALA A 39 15.31 -13.41 5.14
N PRO A 40 14.01 -13.08 4.94
CA PRO A 40 13.34 -12.23 5.89
C PRO A 40 13.54 -12.86 7.27
N PRO A 41 13.85 -12.08 8.33
CA PRO A 41 13.74 -12.62 9.67
C PRO A 41 12.36 -13.30 9.78
N TYR A 42 12.18 -14.23 10.71
CA TYR A 42 10.86 -14.79 11.04
C TYR A 42 9.82 -13.73 11.50
N ALA A 43 10.04 -12.44 11.19
CA ALA A 43 9.13 -11.35 11.32
C ALA A 43 7.96 -11.51 10.33
N PRO A 44 6.71 -11.50 10.82
CA PRO A 44 5.55 -11.48 9.95
C PRO A 44 5.55 -10.21 9.09
N PHE A 45 5.18 -10.34 7.82
CA PHE A 45 4.80 -9.20 7.00
C PHE A 45 3.49 -8.64 7.54
N VAL A 46 3.59 -7.58 8.35
CA VAL A 46 2.44 -6.91 8.94
C VAL A 46 2.11 -5.65 8.17
N SER A 47 0.82 -5.38 8.01
CA SER A 47 0.30 -4.14 7.45
C SER A 47 -0.88 -3.68 8.28
N ALA A 48 -0.85 -2.41 8.66
CA ALA A 48 -1.99 -1.71 9.25
C ALA A 48 -2.91 -1.09 8.17
N HIS A 49 -2.69 -1.38 6.89
CA HIS A 49 -3.44 -0.82 5.76
C HIS A 49 -4.45 -1.84 5.19
N GLN A 50 -5.27 -2.43 6.05
CA GLN A 50 -6.35 -3.31 5.58
C GLN A 50 -7.41 -2.47 4.88
N MET A 51 -7.76 -2.87 3.65
CA MET A 51 -8.61 -2.12 2.74
C MET A 51 -9.46 -3.09 1.91
N GLY A 52 -10.63 -2.65 1.45
CA GLY A 52 -11.44 -3.39 0.48
C GLY A 52 -12.24 -4.58 1.01
N THR A 53 -12.35 -4.77 2.33
CA THR A 53 -13.18 -5.82 2.94
C THR A 53 -14.68 -5.59 2.79
N CYS A 54 -15.11 -4.33 2.63
CA CYS A 54 -16.47 -3.94 2.25
C CYS A 54 -16.43 -3.11 0.95
N ARG A 55 -15.72 -3.64 -0.04
CA ARG A 55 -15.42 -3.00 -1.34
C ARG A 55 -16.60 -2.20 -1.91
N MET A 56 -16.34 -0.93 -2.24
CA MET A 56 -17.21 -0.10 -3.08
C MET A 56 -17.21 -0.61 -4.52
N SER A 57 -18.40 -0.74 -5.10
CA SER A 57 -18.58 -1.23 -6.47
C SER A 57 -19.67 -0.47 -7.22
N SER A 58 -19.69 -0.62 -8.54
CA SER A 58 -20.77 -0.10 -9.39
C SER A 58 -22.04 -0.96 -9.35
N HIS A 59 -21.95 -2.20 -8.89
CA HIS A 59 -23.07 -3.13 -8.74
C HIS A 59 -22.87 -4.14 -7.60
N ALA A 60 -23.97 -4.63 -7.04
CA ALA A 60 -24.00 -5.50 -5.86
C ALA A 60 -23.21 -6.82 -6.04
N GLY A 61 -23.13 -7.35 -7.26
CA GLY A 61 -22.38 -8.59 -7.52
C GLY A 61 -20.85 -8.48 -7.43
N ALA A 62 -20.29 -7.27 -7.27
CA ALA A 62 -18.84 -7.04 -7.26
C ALA A 62 -18.34 -6.32 -6.00
N GLY A 63 -19.18 -6.11 -4.99
CA GLY A 63 -18.81 -5.39 -3.78
C GLY A 63 -19.93 -5.35 -2.74
N VAL A 64 -19.68 -4.67 -1.63
CA VAL A 64 -20.59 -4.61 -0.47
C VAL A 64 -21.35 -3.29 -0.44
N VAL A 65 -20.74 -2.20 -0.87
CA VAL A 65 -21.35 -0.87 -0.88
C VAL A 65 -21.36 -0.24 -2.26
N ASP A 66 -22.30 0.68 -2.49
CA ASP A 66 -22.32 1.56 -3.65
C ASP A 66 -21.35 2.75 -3.51
N SER A 67 -21.30 3.64 -4.50
CA SER A 67 -20.42 4.83 -4.50
C SER A 67 -20.75 5.88 -3.44
N ARG A 68 -21.86 5.71 -2.71
CA ARG A 68 -22.25 6.54 -1.56
C ARG A 68 -22.00 5.84 -0.24
N GLY A 69 -21.32 4.69 -0.25
CA GLY A 69 -21.05 3.91 0.96
C GLY A 69 -22.26 3.17 1.49
N ARG A 70 -23.40 3.14 0.79
CA ARG A 70 -24.61 2.42 1.23
C ARG A 70 -24.45 0.92 0.95
N VAL A 71 -24.76 0.08 1.94
CA VAL A 71 -24.73 -1.37 1.77
C VAL A 71 -25.83 -1.81 0.80
N TRP A 72 -25.44 -2.56 -0.24
CA TRP A 72 -26.39 -3.06 -1.24
C TRP A 72 -27.52 -3.88 -0.60
N GLY A 73 -28.75 -3.70 -1.09
CA GLY A 73 -29.92 -4.42 -0.59
C GLY A 73 -30.44 -3.95 0.77
N THR A 74 -29.87 -2.88 1.32
CA THR A 74 -30.29 -2.31 2.61
C THR A 74 -30.74 -0.86 2.48
N ARG A 75 -31.44 -0.36 3.50
CA ARG A 75 -31.80 1.05 3.64
C ARG A 75 -31.25 1.56 4.97
N GLY A 76 -30.56 2.70 4.94
CA GLY A 76 -30.05 3.35 6.14
C GLY A 76 -28.77 2.73 6.73
N VAL A 77 -28.12 1.78 6.03
CA VAL A 77 -26.86 1.17 6.49
C VAL A 77 -25.73 1.60 5.57
N TYR A 78 -24.67 2.16 6.16
CA TYR A 78 -23.53 2.71 5.44
C TYR A 78 -22.21 2.24 6.06
N VAL A 79 -21.15 2.19 5.25
CA VAL A 79 -19.77 1.94 5.68
C VAL A 79 -18.92 3.12 5.20
N ALA A 80 -18.10 3.70 6.07
CA ALA A 80 -17.38 4.95 5.81
C ALA A 80 -15.93 4.92 6.33
N ASP A 81 -15.23 3.81 6.09
CA ASP A 81 -13.83 3.61 6.50
C ASP A 81 -12.97 3.02 5.36
N ALA A 82 -11.76 2.56 5.67
CA ALA A 82 -10.84 2.00 4.67
C ALA A 82 -11.36 0.71 3.98
N SER A 83 -12.35 0.03 4.55
CA SER A 83 -12.92 -1.19 3.98
C SER A 83 -13.59 -0.95 2.62
N VAL A 84 -14.03 0.28 2.32
CA VAL A 84 -14.75 0.57 1.08
C VAL A 84 -13.85 0.81 -0.12
N PHE A 85 -12.53 0.85 0.06
CA PHE A 85 -11.60 1.01 -1.07
C PHE A 85 -11.84 -0.06 -2.15
N PRO A 86 -11.87 0.30 -3.44
CA PRO A 86 -12.02 -0.68 -4.52
C PRO A 86 -10.88 -1.71 -4.57
N SER A 87 -9.67 -1.28 -4.19
CA SER A 87 -8.45 -2.08 -4.09
C SER A 87 -7.45 -1.40 -3.15
N ALA A 88 -6.33 -2.08 -2.85
CA ALA A 88 -5.24 -1.46 -2.12
C ALA A 88 -4.64 -0.28 -2.92
N SER A 89 -4.46 0.87 -2.26
CA SER A 89 -3.91 2.09 -2.89
C SER A 89 -2.39 2.02 -3.15
N GLY A 90 -1.68 1.10 -2.49
CA GLY A 90 -0.22 1.02 -2.53
C GLY A 90 0.51 2.12 -1.75
N VAL A 91 -0.23 3.03 -1.11
CA VAL A 91 0.28 4.17 -0.32
C VAL A 91 -0.47 4.29 1.01
N ASN A 92 0.00 5.15 1.91
CA ASN A 92 -0.65 5.36 3.22
C ASN A 92 -2.10 5.86 3.04
N PRO A 93 -3.13 5.14 3.53
CA PRO A 93 -4.52 5.41 3.17
C PRO A 93 -5.17 6.52 4.01
N MET A 94 -4.56 6.98 5.09
CA MET A 94 -5.18 7.85 6.10
C MET A 94 -5.99 9.02 5.50
N VAL A 95 -5.36 9.86 4.66
CA VAL A 95 -6.02 11.03 4.07
C VAL A 95 -7.13 10.62 3.10
N THR A 96 -6.91 9.57 2.32
CA THR A 96 -7.93 9.03 1.40
C THR A 96 -9.12 8.45 2.17
N THR A 97 -8.90 7.73 3.27
CA THR A 97 -9.96 7.25 4.17
C THR A 97 -10.77 8.39 4.75
N MET A 98 -10.11 9.45 5.24
CA MET A 98 -10.81 10.64 5.76
C MET A 98 -11.66 11.33 4.67
N GLY A 99 -11.12 11.47 3.45
CA GLY A 99 -11.84 12.07 2.33
C GLY A 99 -13.07 11.25 1.89
N ILE A 100 -12.94 9.92 1.86
CA ILE A 100 -14.06 9.01 1.57
C ILE A 100 -15.12 9.09 2.68
N ALA A 101 -14.72 9.12 3.95
CA ALA A 101 -15.64 9.25 5.07
C ALA A 101 -16.43 10.57 5.01
N ASP A 102 -15.77 11.70 4.71
CA ASP A 102 -16.42 13.00 4.52
C ASP A 102 -17.40 12.98 3.33
N TRP A 103 -17.02 12.38 2.20
CA TRP A 103 -17.89 12.21 1.04
C TRP A 103 -19.18 11.46 1.39
N ILE A 104 -19.06 10.33 2.08
CA ILE A 104 -20.18 9.49 2.49
C ILE A 104 -21.06 10.22 3.50
N ALA A 105 -20.46 10.86 4.52
CA ALA A 105 -21.18 11.62 5.53
C ALA A 105 -22.02 12.76 4.93
N ARG A 106 -21.48 13.50 3.95
CA ARG A 106 -22.24 14.53 3.20
C ARG A 106 -23.39 13.94 2.41
N GLY A 107 -23.21 12.75 1.84
CA GLY A 107 -24.29 12.02 1.16
C GLY A 107 -25.41 11.67 2.13
N VAL A 108 -25.08 11.08 3.27
CA VAL A 108 -26.03 10.74 4.34
C VAL A 108 -26.77 11.98 4.84
N ALA A 109 -26.07 13.09 5.11
CA ALA A 109 -26.68 14.33 5.56
C ALA A 109 -27.73 14.88 4.57
N LYS A 110 -27.48 14.75 3.26
CA LYS A 110 -28.44 15.14 2.22
C LYS A 110 -29.66 14.22 2.12
N GLU A 111 -29.50 12.94 2.46
CA GLU A 111 -30.59 11.97 2.43
C GLU A 111 -31.52 12.06 3.66
N LEU A 112 -31.02 12.64 4.76
CA LEU A 112 -31.77 12.85 5.99
C LEU A 112 -32.47 14.22 6.07
N ALA A 113 -32.11 15.15 5.19
CA ALA A 113 -32.72 16.48 5.08
C ALA A 113 -34.03 16.42 4.29
#